data_AF-A0A530GI90-F1
#
_entry.id   AF-A0A530GI90-F1
#
_cell.length_a   1.000
_cell.length_b   1.000
_cell.length_c   1.000
_cell.angle_alpha   90.00
_cell.angle_beta   90.00
_cell.angle_gamma   90.00
#
_symmetry.space_group_name_H-M   'P 1'
#
loop_
_entity.id
_entity.type
_entity.pdbx_description
1 polymer ?
#
loop_
_entity_poly.entity_id
_entity_poly.type
_entity_poly.pdbx_seq_one_letter_code
_entity_poly.pdbx_strand_id
1 'polypeptide(L)'
;MPLAKSVRERDAVLFVGAGVSMSVGLPSWEELIQRMADELGLEVDLGRQRDRFQTLAEYYRIKHGSIGPLRSWMDRHWTVSRDKIETSELHRLIVALNFPVIYTTNYDRNLEVAFEIHGVEYVKVANARDVSKARRDVPYIV
;
A
#
# COMPACT_ATOMS: atom_id res chain seq x y z
N MET A 1 9.07 21.21 17.81
CA MET A 1 8.24 20.82 16.65
C MET A 1 7.16 19.85 17.10
N PRO A 2 5.87 20.15 16.88
CA PRO A 2 4.76 19.32 17.35
C PRO A 2 4.79 17.88 16.77
N LEU A 3 5.19 17.70 15.51
CA LEU A 3 5.25 16.37 14.90
C LEU A 3 6.30 15.45 15.55
N ALA A 4 7.55 15.90 15.65
CA ALA A 4 8.62 15.09 16.25
C ALA A 4 8.37 14.73 17.72
N LYS A 5 7.60 15.57 18.43
CA LYS A 5 7.11 15.27 19.77
C LYS A 5 6.02 14.19 19.72
N SER A 6 5.00 14.36 18.89
CA SER A 6 3.87 13.41 18.74
C SER A 6 4.35 12.02 18.33
N VAL A 7 5.30 11.93 17.38
CA VAL A 7 5.89 10.64 16.96
C VAL A 7 6.63 9.97 18.11
N ARG A 8 7.43 10.73 18.89
CA ARG A 8 8.16 10.22 20.05
C ARG A 8 7.23 9.77 21.18
N GLU A 9 6.14 10.48 21.37
CA GLU A 9 5.09 10.17 22.35
C GLU A 9 4.11 9.09 21.86
N ARG A 10 4.30 8.59 20.62
CA ARG A 10 3.42 7.63 19.94
C ARG A 10 1.97 8.10 19.86
N ASP A 11 1.77 9.41 19.71
CA ASP A 11 0.49 10.09 19.53
C ASP A 11 0.33 10.60 18.08
N ALA A 12 0.65 9.74 17.13
CA ALA A 12 0.55 10.03 15.70
C ALA A 12 0.14 8.78 14.92
N VAL A 13 -0.65 8.98 13.87
CA VAL A 13 -1.04 7.93 12.93
C VAL A 13 -0.35 8.21 11.59
N LEU A 14 0.26 7.19 11.01
CA LEU A 14 0.91 7.30 9.70
C LEU A 14 -0.07 6.88 8.60
N PHE A 15 -0.25 7.72 7.57
CA PHE A 15 -0.98 7.36 6.36
C PHE A 15 0.03 7.10 5.22
N VAL A 16 -0.03 5.90 4.66
CA VAL A 16 0.89 5.42 3.61
C VAL A 16 0.12 5.14 2.33
N GLY A 17 0.42 5.90 1.28
CA GLY A 17 -0.08 5.64 -0.08
C GLY A 17 0.94 4.95 -0.98
N ALA A 18 0.62 4.86 -2.27
CA ALA A 18 1.41 4.14 -3.26
C ALA A 18 2.87 4.66 -3.42
N GLY A 19 3.15 5.90 -2.99
CA GLY A 19 4.50 6.49 -3.02
C GLY A 19 5.56 5.65 -2.30
N VAL A 20 5.22 5.01 -1.19
CA VAL A 20 6.16 4.16 -0.45
C VAL A 20 6.50 2.91 -1.27
N SER A 21 5.50 2.30 -1.89
CA SER A 21 5.65 1.17 -2.81
C SER A 21 6.42 1.53 -4.08
N MET A 22 6.20 2.73 -4.63
CA MET A 22 6.96 3.23 -5.79
C MET A 22 8.45 3.40 -5.49
N SER A 23 8.83 3.75 -4.26
CA SER A 23 10.24 3.86 -3.86
C SER A 23 11.02 2.56 -4.00
N VAL A 24 10.32 1.41 -4.01
CA VAL A 24 10.90 0.08 -4.21
C VAL A 24 10.56 -0.50 -5.59
N GLY A 25 10.18 0.36 -6.54
CA GLY A 25 9.96 0.02 -7.94
C GLY A 25 8.67 -0.73 -8.21
N LEU A 26 7.68 -0.65 -7.30
CA LEU A 26 6.31 -0.94 -7.68
C LEU A 26 5.78 0.19 -8.56
N PRO A 27 4.84 -0.14 -9.46
CA PRO A 27 4.31 0.82 -10.40
C PRO A 27 3.38 1.82 -9.74
N SER A 28 3.18 2.92 -10.45
CA SER A 28 2.30 3.99 -10.05
C SER A 28 0.83 3.62 -10.28
N TRP A 29 -0.05 4.46 -9.74
CA TRP A 29 -1.48 4.38 -10.04
C TRP A 29 -1.78 4.64 -11.52
N GLU A 30 -1.02 5.52 -12.18
CA GLU A 30 -1.16 5.75 -13.62
C GLU A 30 -0.88 4.49 -14.44
N GLU A 31 0.17 3.74 -14.11
CA GLU A 31 0.52 2.50 -14.81
C GLU A 31 -0.56 1.42 -14.62
N LEU A 32 -1.21 1.39 -13.45
CA LEU A 32 -2.37 0.54 -13.19
C LEU A 32 -3.58 0.90 -14.05
N ILE A 33 -3.88 2.19 -14.16
CA ILE A 33 -4.98 2.70 -15.01
C ILE A 33 -4.71 2.39 -16.47
N GLN A 34 -3.47 2.61 -16.95
CA GLN A 34 -3.11 2.28 -18.33
C GLN A 34 -3.36 0.80 -18.62
N ARG A 35 -2.95 -0.07 -17.70
CA ARG A 35 -3.19 -1.51 -17.86
C ARG A 35 -4.68 -1.86 -17.90
N MET A 36 -5.48 -1.26 -17.03
CA MET A 36 -6.93 -1.45 -17.07
C MET A 36 -7.52 -1.00 -18.42
N ALA A 37 -7.03 0.10 -18.98
CA ALA A 37 -7.44 0.59 -20.30
C ALA A 37 -7.08 -0.41 -21.40
N ASP A 38 -5.83 -0.91 -21.39
CA ASP A 38 -5.34 -1.88 -22.36
C ASP A 38 -6.15 -3.19 -22.32
N GLU A 39 -6.43 -3.71 -21.12
CA GLU A 39 -7.24 -4.93 -20.94
C GLU A 39 -8.70 -4.75 -21.40
N LEU A 40 -9.21 -3.52 -21.37
CA LEU A 40 -10.55 -3.15 -21.83
C LEU A 40 -10.59 -2.72 -23.30
N GLY A 41 -9.44 -2.62 -23.97
CA GLY A 41 -9.32 -2.10 -25.34
C GLY A 41 -9.70 -0.62 -25.46
N LEU A 42 -9.43 0.19 -24.44
CA LEU A 42 -9.73 1.61 -24.40
C LEU A 42 -8.47 2.46 -24.61
N GLU A 43 -8.58 3.49 -25.44
CA GLU A 43 -7.53 4.52 -25.53
C GLU A 43 -7.73 5.56 -24.42
N VAL A 44 -6.74 5.70 -23.54
CA VAL A 44 -6.75 6.66 -22.43
C VAL A 44 -5.51 7.55 -22.50
N ASP A 45 -5.71 8.86 -22.54
CA ASP A 45 -4.64 9.83 -22.38
C ASP A 45 -4.46 10.13 -20.87
N LEU A 46 -3.49 9.47 -20.24
CA LEU A 46 -3.19 9.62 -18.81
C LEU A 46 -2.80 11.05 -18.41
N GLY A 47 -2.31 11.87 -19.34
CA GLY A 47 -1.92 13.26 -19.07
C GLY A 47 -3.13 14.19 -18.94
N ARG A 48 -4.20 13.92 -19.70
CA ARG A 48 -5.40 14.78 -19.78
C ARG A 48 -6.59 14.24 -18.99
N GLN A 49 -6.62 12.96 -18.66
CA GLN A 49 -7.79 12.27 -18.11
C GLN A 49 -7.58 11.72 -16.70
N ARG A 50 -6.70 12.33 -15.89
CA ARG A 50 -6.43 11.91 -14.49
C ARG A 50 -7.69 11.90 -13.63
N ASP A 51 -8.61 12.81 -13.89
CA ASP A 51 -9.92 12.92 -13.24
C ASP A 51 -10.87 11.75 -13.56
N ARG A 52 -10.57 10.96 -14.60
CA ARG A 52 -11.39 9.80 -15.03
C ARG A 52 -10.87 8.47 -14.53
N PHE A 53 -9.77 8.44 -13.76
CA PHE A 53 -9.15 7.21 -13.29
C PHE A 53 -10.10 6.38 -12.43
N GLN A 54 -10.89 7.02 -11.55
CA GLN A 54 -11.87 6.31 -10.74
C GLN A 54 -12.97 5.68 -11.61
N THR A 55 -13.43 6.40 -12.63
CA THR A 55 -14.44 5.90 -13.58
C THR A 55 -13.94 4.69 -14.35
N LEU A 56 -12.67 4.71 -14.81
CA LEU A 56 -12.09 3.56 -15.48
C LEU A 56 -11.97 2.35 -14.55
N ALA A 57 -11.50 2.56 -13.31
CA ALA A 57 -11.39 1.49 -12.32
C ALA A 57 -12.77 0.88 -11.99
N GLU A 58 -13.82 1.71 -11.89
CA GLU A 58 -15.18 1.24 -11.68
C GLU A 58 -15.71 0.47 -12.90
N TYR A 59 -15.47 0.96 -14.11
CA TYR A 59 -15.84 0.27 -15.33
C TYR A 59 -15.14 -1.09 -15.47
N TYR A 60 -13.84 -1.15 -15.15
CA TYR A 60 -13.09 -2.40 -15.07
C TYR A 60 -13.73 -3.38 -14.09
N ARG A 61 -14.07 -2.91 -12.87
CA ARG A 61 -14.77 -3.73 -11.87
C ARG A 61 -16.10 -4.26 -12.38
N ILE A 62 -16.88 -3.44 -13.09
CA ILE A 62 -18.17 -3.86 -13.68
C ILE A 62 -17.96 -4.94 -14.74
N LYS A 63 -16.97 -4.79 -15.62
CA LYS A 63 -16.69 -5.76 -16.69
C LYS A 63 -16.14 -7.09 -16.19
N HIS A 64 -15.31 -7.07 -15.16
CA HIS A 64 -14.64 -8.27 -14.63
C HIS A 64 -15.30 -8.82 -13.35
N GLY A 65 -16.39 -8.20 -12.88
CA GLY A 65 -17.11 -8.54 -11.64
C GLY A 65 -16.38 -8.15 -10.34
N SER A 66 -15.06 -7.97 -10.38
CA SER A 66 -14.24 -7.48 -9.26
C SER A 66 -12.91 -6.92 -9.74
N ILE A 67 -12.14 -6.31 -8.84
CA ILE A 67 -10.73 -5.94 -9.09
C ILE A 67 -9.74 -7.10 -8.83
N GLY A 68 -10.26 -8.26 -8.41
CA GLY A 68 -9.46 -9.44 -8.05
C GLY A 68 -8.51 -9.93 -9.15
N PRO A 69 -8.92 -9.98 -10.44
CA PRO A 69 -8.03 -10.36 -11.53
C PRO A 69 -6.82 -9.43 -11.67
N LEU A 70 -7.05 -8.11 -11.63
CA LEU A 70 -6.00 -7.11 -11.67
C LEU A 70 -5.04 -7.28 -10.49
N ARG A 71 -5.57 -7.36 -9.27
CA ARG A 71 -4.75 -7.60 -8.06
C ARG A 71 -3.93 -8.88 -8.18
N SER A 72 -4.53 -9.97 -8.64
CA SER A 72 -3.83 -11.25 -8.79
C SER A 72 -2.72 -11.14 -9.85
N TRP A 73 -2.93 -10.34 -10.89
CA TRP A 73 -1.89 -10.05 -11.86
C TRP A 73 -0.77 -9.21 -11.24
N MET A 74 -1.10 -8.18 -10.45
CA MET A 74 -0.11 -7.40 -9.68
C MET A 74 0.72 -8.30 -8.77
N ASP A 75 0.07 -9.17 -7.98
CA ASP A 75 0.73 -10.09 -7.06
C ASP A 75 1.72 -11.03 -7.77
N ARG A 76 1.50 -11.33 -9.06
CA ARG A 76 2.39 -12.18 -9.87
C ARG A 76 3.51 -11.43 -10.58
N HIS A 77 3.26 -10.19 -11.02
CA HIS A 77 4.19 -9.46 -11.89
C HIS A 77 4.95 -8.38 -11.16
N TRP A 78 4.42 -7.91 -10.03
CA TRP A 78 4.94 -6.79 -9.26
C TRP A 78 5.28 -7.26 -7.85
N THR A 79 6.19 -8.21 -7.80
CA THR A 79 6.81 -8.66 -6.55
C THR A 79 8.08 -7.87 -6.29
N VAL A 80 8.16 -7.22 -5.13
CA VAL A 80 9.40 -6.64 -4.64
C VAL A 80 10.19 -7.72 -3.91
N SER A 81 11.48 -7.87 -4.24
CA SER A 81 12.32 -8.82 -3.50
C SER A 81 12.49 -8.36 -2.06
N ARG A 82 12.58 -9.33 -1.14
CA ARG A 82 12.82 -9.07 0.28
C ARG A 82 14.08 -8.20 0.49
N ASP A 83 15.15 -8.49 -0.24
CA ASP A 83 16.42 -7.73 -0.21
C ASP A 83 16.23 -6.25 -0.59
N LYS A 84 15.31 -5.95 -1.51
CA LYS A 84 15.01 -4.57 -1.91
C LYS A 84 14.24 -3.81 -0.82
N ILE A 85 13.40 -4.51 -0.05
CA ILE A 85 12.75 -3.92 1.13
C ILE A 85 13.77 -3.71 2.25
N GLU A 86 14.65 -4.68 2.48
CA GLU A 86 15.69 -4.61 3.52
C GLU A 86 16.65 -3.43 3.31
N THR A 87 17.02 -3.14 2.06
CA THR A 87 17.88 -2.01 1.69
C THR A 87 17.12 -0.68 1.59
N SER A 88 15.79 -0.67 1.75
CA SER A 88 14.98 0.54 1.62
C SER A 88 15.00 1.37 2.90
N GLU A 89 15.68 2.51 2.85
CA GLU A 89 15.75 3.46 3.96
C GLU A 89 14.37 3.94 4.42
N LEU A 90 13.43 4.14 3.49
CA LEU A 90 12.08 4.57 3.81
C LEU A 90 11.33 3.53 4.66
N HIS A 91 11.41 2.25 4.27
CA HIS A 91 10.77 1.16 5.03
C HIS A 91 11.44 0.99 6.40
N ARG A 92 12.78 1.05 6.45
CA ARG A 92 13.54 1.02 7.71
C ARG A 92 13.09 2.14 8.66
N LEU A 93 12.94 3.37 8.16
CA LEU A 93 12.49 4.51 8.95
C LEU A 93 11.05 4.34 9.44
N ILE A 94 10.13 3.84 8.61
CA ILE A 94 8.75 3.60 9.02
C ILE A 94 8.70 2.63 10.21
N VAL A 95 9.48 1.54 10.16
CA VAL A 95 9.56 0.58 11.26
C VAL A 95 10.22 1.21 12.50
N ALA A 96 11.33 1.94 12.32
CA ALA A 96 12.07 2.55 13.43
C ALA A 96 11.27 3.65 14.15
N LEU A 97 10.41 4.38 13.45
CA LEU A 97 9.54 5.41 14.03
C LEU A 97 8.40 4.83 14.87
N ASN A 98 8.09 3.53 14.72
CA ASN A 98 7.22 2.75 15.59
C ASN A 98 5.84 3.38 15.86
N PHE A 99 5.21 3.89 14.79
CA PHE A 99 3.84 4.41 14.85
C PHE A 99 2.88 3.36 15.42
N PRO A 100 1.96 3.72 16.33
CA PRO A 100 0.98 2.80 16.88
C PRO A 100 0.01 2.28 15.79
N VAL A 101 -0.29 3.11 14.80
CA VAL A 101 -1.17 2.77 13.68
C VAL A 101 -0.62 3.32 12.38
N ILE A 102 -0.56 2.46 11.37
CA ILE A 102 -0.22 2.75 9.99
C ILE A 102 -1.44 2.39 9.15
N TYR A 103 -2.08 3.38 8.53
CA TYR A 103 -3.16 3.19 7.58
C TYR A 103 -2.62 3.21 6.15
N THR A 104 -2.99 2.23 5.34
CA THR A 104 -2.60 2.18 3.94
C THR A 104 -3.75 1.80 3.01
N THR A 105 -3.71 2.33 1.80
CA THR A 105 -4.58 1.91 0.70
C THR A 105 -3.84 1.04 -0.31
N ASN A 106 -2.59 0.66 -0.01
CA ASN A 106 -1.77 -0.16 -0.90
C ASN A 106 -2.20 -1.64 -0.82
N TYR A 107 -2.11 -2.34 -1.96
CA TYR A 107 -2.47 -3.76 -2.04
C TYR A 107 -1.30 -4.71 -1.75
N ASP A 108 -0.06 -4.22 -1.88
CA ASP A 108 1.15 -5.00 -1.62
C ASP A 108 1.36 -5.27 -0.12
N ARG A 109 2.39 -6.07 0.19
CA ARG A 109 2.74 -6.46 1.56
C ARG A 109 4.08 -5.88 2.03
N ASN A 110 4.55 -4.79 1.41
CA ASN A 110 5.92 -4.30 1.66
C ASN A 110 6.10 -3.77 3.09
N LEU A 111 5.06 -3.18 3.67
CA LEU A 111 5.07 -2.75 5.07
C LEU A 111 5.20 -3.95 6.00
N GLU A 112 4.38 -4.98 5.82
CA GLU A 112 4.46 -6.23 6.59
C GLU A 112 5.83 -6.89 6.46
N VAL A 113 6.36 -6.97 5.24
CA VAL A 113 7.69 -7.54 4.98
C VAL A 113 8.79 -6.72 5.67
N ALA A 114 8.68 -5.39 5.72
CA ALA A 114 9.63 -4.55 6.44
C ALA A 114 9.62 -4.83 7.95
N PHE A 115 8.43 -4.95 8.55
CA PHE A 115 8.31 -5.32 9.97
C PHE A 115 8.90 -6.72 10.24
N GLU A 116 8.64 -7.69 9.35
CA GLU A 116 9.19 -9.05 9.43
C GLU A 116 10.73 -9.07 9.29
N ILE A 117 11.31 -8.26 8.40
CA ILE A 117 12.77 -8.14 8.23
C ILE A 117 13.42 -7.59 9.51
N HIS A 118 12.82 -6.57 10.12
CA HIS A 118 13.36 -5.91 11.30
C HIS A 118 12.97 -6.59 12.62
N GLY A 119 12.25 -7.72 12.57
CA GLY A 119 11.85 -8.48 13.75
C GLY A 119 10.90 -7.74 14.68
N VAL A 120 10.10 -6.82 14.14
CA VAL A 120 9.12 -6.03 14.92
C VAL A 120 7.74 -6.66 14.75
N GLU A 121 7.10 -7.01 15.87
CA GLU A 121 5.73 -7.52 15.84
C GLU A 121 4.75 -6.47 15.31
N TYR A 122 3.74 -6.92 14.56
CA TYR A 122 2.66 -6.07 14.06
C TYR A 122 1.34 -6.86 14.03
N VAL A 123 0.22 -6.14 14.00
CA VAL A 123 -1.10 -6.71 13.75
C VAL A 123 -1.64 -6.16 12.44
N LYS A 124 -1.86 -7.04 11.45
CA LYS A 124 -2.55 -6.71 10.21
C LYS A 124 -4.07 -6.67 10.41
N VAL A 125 -4.69 -5.57 9.99
CA VAL A 125 -6.15 -5.36 10.06
C VAL A 125 -6.70 -5.07 8.67
N ALA A 126 -6.93 -6.11 7.87
CA ALA A 126 -7.40 -5.94 6.49
C ALA A 126 -8.92 -5.90 6.35
N ASN A 127 -9.66 -6.26 7.40
CA ASN A 127 -11.12 -6.37 7.39
C ASN A 127 -11.68 -6.34 8.82
N ALA A 128 -12.99 -6.15 8.97
CA ALA A 128 -13.63 -5.91 10.26
C ALA A 128 -13.39 -7.01 11.31
N ARG A 129 -13.28 -8.29 10.93
CA ARG A 129 -12.99 -9.38 11.88
C ARG A 129 -11.57 -9.29 12.45
N ASP A 130 -10.62 -8.68 11.73
CA ASP A 130 -9.25 -8.55 12.20
C ASP A 130 -9.14 -7.55 13.36
N VAL A 131 -10.12 -6.64 13.53
CA VAL A 131 -10.20 -5.72 14.68
C VAL A 131 -10.23 -6.47 16.01
N SER A 132 -10.79 -7.69 16.03
CA SER A 132 -10.80 -8.55 17.23
C SER A 132 -9.39 -9.00 17.67
N LYS A 133 -8.38 -8.89 16.80
CA LYS A 133 -6.98 -9.24 17.09
C LYS A 133 -6.22 -8.09 17.75
N ALA A 134 -6.92 -7.03 18.17
CA ALA A 134 -6.33 -5.87 18.81
C ALA A 134 -5.55 -6.26 20.08
N ARG A 135 -4.27 -5.88 20.10
CA ARG A 135 -3.36 -6.01 21.25
C ARG A 135 -2.81 -4.65 21.64
N ARG A 136 -2.58 -4.44 22.93
CA ARG A 136 -1.88 -3.24 23.38
C ARG A 136 -0.41 -3.33 22.96
N ASP A 137 0.19 -2.17 22.71
CA ASP A 137 1.63 -1.97 22.50
C ASP A 137 2.24 -2.56 21.22
N VAL A 138 1.42 -3.10 20.31
CA VAL A 138 1.85 -3.62 19.00
C VAL A 138 1.31 -2.69 17.88
N PRO A 139 2.14 -2.27 16.91
CA PRO A 139 1.70 -1.50 15.76
C PRO A 139 0.62 -2.19 14.93
N TYR A 140 -0.37 -1.42 14.49
CA TYR A 140 -1.39 -1.87 13.54
C TYR A 140 -1.05 -1.43 12.13
N ILE A 141 -1.15 -2.36 11.18
CA ILE A 141 -1.13 -2.06 9.74
C ILE A 141 -2.54 -2.31 9.22
N VAL A 142 -3.24 -1.22 8.90
CA VAL A 142 -4.65 -1.21 8.48
C VAL A 142 -4.74 -1.01 6.97
#